data_AF-A0A0R1MJ38-F1
#
_entry.id   AF-A0A0R1MJ38-F1
#
_cell.length_a   1.000
_cell.length_b   1.000
_cell.length_c   1.000
_cell.angle_alpha   90.00
_cell.angle_beta   90.00
_cell.angle_gamma   90.00
#
_symmetry.space_group_name_H-M   'P 1'
#
loop_
_entity.id
_entity.type
_entity.pdbx_description
1 polymer ?
#
loop_
_entity_poly.entity_id
_entity_poly.type
_entity_poly.pdbx_seq_one_letter_code
_entity_poly.pdbx_strand_id
1 'polypeptide(L)' 'MYSVIDTYVGVKEVLSKYRVIELAKDIYPFYPIDNLRSATKLLREQGYEISRADLLF' A
#
# COMPACT_ATOMS: atom_id res chain seq x y z
N MET A 1 -4.31 3.76 -9.78
CA MET A 1 -4.70 4.21 -8.43
C MET A 1 -5.02 3.00 -7.58
N TYR A 2 -4.68 3.06 -6.29
CA TYR A 2 -4.87 2.01 -5.31
C TYR A 2 -5.63 2.58 -4.13
N SER A 3 -6.68 1.89 -3.69
CA SER A 3 -7.29 2.13 -2.41
C SER A 3 -6.46 1.41 -1.36
N VAL A 4 -5.98 2.14 -0.36
CA VAL A 4 -5.23 1.63 0.79
C VAL A 4 -6.03 1.97 2.05
N ILE A 5 -6.29 0.97 2.88
CA ILE A 5 -7.02 1.13 4.14
C ILE A 5 -6.14 0.56 5.24
N ASP A 6 -5.80 1.40 6.22
CA ASP A 6 -5.20 0.93 7.45
C ASP A 6 -6.30 0.27 8.30
N THR A 7 -6.21 -1.04 8.56
CA THR A 7 -7.28 -1.76 9.29
C THR A 7 -7.35 -1.40 10.77
N TYR A 8 -6.31 -0.77 11.33
CA TYR A 8 -6.32 -0.31 12.73
C TYR A 8 -7.02 1.05 12.87
N VAL A 9 -6.79 1.96 11.92
CA VAL A 9 -7.36 3.32 11.95
C VAL A 9 -8.71 3.39 11.22
N GLY A 10 -8.93 2.53 10.23
CA GLY A 10 -10.14 2.50 9.40
C GLY A 10 -10.21 3.61 8.34
N VAL A 11 -9.11 4.35 8.11
CA VAL A 11 -9.07 5.45 7.13
C VAL A 11 -8.70 4.90 5.77
N LYS A 12 -9.54 5.21 4.78
CA LYS A 12 -9.34 4.86 3.38
C LYS A 12 -8.67 6.01 2.64
N GLU A 13 -7.53 5.71 2.02
CA GLU A 13 -6.80 6.64 1.16
C GLU A 13 -6.69 6.10 -0.26
N VAL A 14 -6.67 6.99 -1.25
CA VAL A 14 -6.45 6.63 -2.65
C VAL A 14 -5.07 7.11 -3.06
N LEU A 15 -4.16 6.16 -3.27
CA LEU A 15 -2.76 6.40 -3.56
C LEU A 15 -2.40 6.03 -5.00
N SER A 16 -1.44 6.76 -5.57
CA SER A 16 -0.80 6.34 -6.82
C SER A 16 0.09 5.11 -6.60
N LYS A 17 0.47 4.42 -7.68
CA LYS A 17 1.41 3.28 -7.60
C LYS A 17 2.70 3.66 -6.86
N TYR A 18 3.25 4.84 -7.15
CA TYR A 18 4.49 5.31 -6.55
C TYR A 18 4.32 5.61 -5.06
N ARG A 19 3.20 6.24 -4.67
CA ARG A 19 2.92 6.52 -3.25
C ARG A 19 2.70 5.26 -2.41
N VAL A 20 2.13 4.20 -2.97
CA VAL A 20 2.05 2.90 -2.28
C VAL A 20 3.44 2.32 -2.01
N ILE A 21 4.37 2.46 -2.96
CA ILE A 21 5.75 2.00 -2.79
C ILE A 21 6.48 2.85 -1.75
N GLU A 22 6.31 4.16 -1.77
CA GLU A 22 6.88 5.06 -0.75
C GLU A 22 6.35 4.73 0.65
N LEU A 23 5.02 4.58 0.81
CA LEU A 23 4.41 4.18 2.07
C LEU A 23 5.01 2.87 2.61
N ALA A 24 5.20 1.88 1.75
CA ALA A 24 5.82 0.62 2.15
C ALA A 24 7.29 0.80 2.59
N LYS A 25 8.05 1.70 1.95
CA LYS A 25 9.43 2.03 2.34
C LYS A 25 9.50 2.79 3.66
N ASP A 26 8.53 3.65 3.94
CA ASP A 26 8.48 4.39 5.19
C ASP A 26 8.24 3.45 6.39
N ILE A 27 7.39 2.44 6.20
CA ILE A 27 7.10 1.41 7.21
C ILE A 27 8.24 0.38 7.32
N TYR A 28 8.89 0.06 6.20
CA TYR A 28 9.96 -0.94 6.10
C TYR A 28 11.25 -0.35 5.50
N PRO A 29 11.95 0.56 6.21
CA PRO A 29 13.09 1.30 5.66
C PRO A 29 14.30 0.43 5.33
N PHE A 30 14.44 -0.74 5.97
CA PHE A 30 15.55 -1.67 5.75
C PHE A 30 15.24 -2.79 4.76
N TYR A 31 14.00 -2.86 4.24
CA TYR A 31 13.60 -3.91 3.30
C TYR A 31 13.76 -3.40 1.86
N PRO A 32 14.39 -4.17 0.96
CA PRO A 32 14.56 -3.75 -0.43
C PRO A 32 13.21 -3.82 -1.16
N ILE A 33 12.52 -2.68 -1.25
CA ILE A 33 11.25 -2.53 -1.95
C ILE A 33 11.49 -1.83 -3.29
N ASP A 34 11.54 -2.63 -4.35
CA ASP A 34 11.84 -2.23 -5.72
C ASP A 34 10.58 -2.18 -6.61
N ASN A 35 9.51 -2.85 -6.21
CA ASN A 35 8.31 -2.99 -7.00
C ASN A 35 7.02 -2.99 -6.17
N LEU A 36 5.90 -2.76 -6.87
CA LEU A 36 4.58 -2.66 -6.25
C LEU A 36 4.10 -3.99 -5.63
N ARG A 37 4.50 -5.13 -6.18
CA ARG A 37 4.10 -6.44 -5.64
C ARG A 37 4.75 -6.64 -4.26
N SER A 38 6.03 -6.32 -4.11
CA SER A 38 6.73 -6.36 -2.83
C SER A 38 6.10 -5.37 -1.83
N ALA A 39 5.83 -4.14 -2.26
CA ALA A 39 5.20 -3.11 -1.43
C ALA A 39 3.82 -3.55 -0.91
N THR A 40 2.94 -4.02 -1.80
CA THR A 40 1.58 -4.43 -1.41
C THR A 40 1.57 -5.69 -0.52
N LYS A 41 2.52 -6.61 -0.71
CA LYS A 41 2.68 -7.77 0.18
C LYS A 41 3.03 -7.34 1.60
N LEU A 42 4.07 -6.52 1.76
CA LEU A 42 4.54 -6.06 3.07
C LEU A 42 3.48 -5.23 3.81
N LEU A 43 2.80 -4.33 3.09
CA LEU A 43 1.71 -3.56 3.66
C LEU A 43 0.56 -4.47 4.12
N ARG A 44 0.19 -5.50 3.37
CA ARG A 44 -0.82 -6.47 3.82
C ARG A 44 -0.41 -7.26 5.06
N GLU A 45 0.87 -7.61 5.16
CA GLU A 45 1.43 -8.24 6.36
C GLU A 45 1.37 -7.31 7.60
N GLN A 46 1.37 -5.99 7.39
CA GLN A 46 1.15 -4.97 8.44
C GLN A 46 -0.32 -4.62 8.68
N GLY A 47 -1.27 -5.34 8.07
CA GLY A 47 -2.69 -5.05 8.26
C GLY A 47 -3.22 -3.90 7.40
N TYR A 48 -2.60 -3.59 6.27
CA TYR A 48 -3.21 -2.71 5.27
C TYR A 48 -4.02 -3.52 4.25
N GLU A 49 -5.27 -3.13 4.01
CA GLU A 49 -6.04 -3.61 2.87
C GLU A 49 -5.74 -2.78 1.64
N ILE A 50 -5.32 -3.44 0.55
CA ILE A 50 -4.94 -2.76 -0.70
C ILE A 50 -5.70 -3.38 -1.87
N SER A 51 -6.45 -2.54 -2.58
CA SER A 51 -7.19 -2.90 -3.79
C SER A 51 -6.93 -1.88 -4.91
N ARG A 52 -7.06 -2.32 -6.16
CA ARG A 52 -6.86 -1.44 -7.32
C ARG A 52 -8.12 -0.61 -7.52
N ALA A 53 -8.01 0.71 -7.38
CA ALA A 53 -9.15 1.63 -7.50
C ALA A 53 -9.55 1.86 -8.97
N ASP A 54 -8.63 1.63 -9.92
CA ASP A 54 -8.88 1.81 -11.36
C ASP A 54 -9.90 0.83 -11.95
N LEU A 55 -10.21 -0.26 -11.23
CA LEU A 55 -11.19 -1.27 -11.65
C LEU A 55 -12.59 -1.03 -11.06
N LEU A 56 -12.76 0.01 -10.25
CA LEU A 56 -14.01 0.32 -9.55
C LEU A 56 -14.80 1.46 -10.22
N PHE A 57 -14.34 1.96 -11.37
CA PHE A 57 -15.00 2.96 -12.21
C PHE A 57 -15.15 2.44 -13.64
#